data_AF-A0A5J4PV14-F1
#
_entry.id   AF-A0A5J4PV14-F1
#
_cell.length_a   1.000
_cell.length_b   1.000
_cell.length_c   1.000
_cell.angle_alpha   90.00
_cell.angle_beta   90.00
_cell.angle_gamma   90.00
#
_symmetry.space_group_name_H-M   'P 1'
#
loop_
_entity.id
_entity.type
_entity.pdbx_description
1 polymer ?
#
loop_
_entity_poly.entity_id
_entity_poly.type
_entity_poly.pdbx_seq_one_letter_code
_entity_poly.pdbx_strand_id
1 'polypeptide(L)'
;AFHLMTPLCEATHFEKDLLTGKILSHLNPTEKVRIEGFENIEARYNGYFDVVASNIPFGDVRVFDPAYSHVKDDAHRQAGGTIHNYFFMKGVDCVREGGLVAFITSQGVLNSEANRPVREWLMQHAEPVSLVRFPNNLFTNHAGTEVGSDLVILQKKAPGGELSQRQRDFIDTRRLSNGISINNSFQDFNRVIHDEVKVGTDPYGKPAMEFTHSGGESAIAAELRGMLREDFSRHLDVALYRKHAPQEEQSIAQSSGHEPTAQNWQEMSEILDAANERDKELFMQSTPEDYRQVELSPEVETKVAQPRIQPSLNFDFPDPVPLPAQSKEPTAEAKVMEPAYNLQNQPLLTLYDLFGFSAEERTQVNPRRSNRTRHRTEIPQPKQSPQETKSETPTH
;
A
#
# COMPACT_ATOMS: atom_id res chain seq x y z
N ALA A 1 2.67 -12.05 2.91
CA ALA A 1 3.94 -11.83 3.66
C ALA A 1 3.69 -11.52 5.14
N PHE A 2 2.83 -10.55 5.48
CA PHE A 2 2.47 -10.27 6.88
C PHE A 2 1.85 -11.47 7.60
N HIS A 3 0.96 -12.22 6.95
CA HIS A 3 0.37 -13.43 7.51
C HIS A 3 1.37 -14.53 7.86
N LEU A 4 2.51 -14.62 7.14
CA LEU A 4 3.58 -15.59 7.47
C LEU A 4 4.27 -15.26 8.80
N MET A 5 4.32 -13.97 9.16
CA MET A 5 4.92 -13.51 10.42
C MET A 5 3.88 -13.42 11.54
N THR A 6 2.62 -13.15 11.19
CA THR A 6 1.52 -12.95 12.13
C THR A 6 0.27 -13.68 11.62
N PRO A 7 0.13 -14.99 11.87
CA PRO A 7 -0.97 -15.81 11.32
C PRO A 7 -2.38 -15.37 11.76
N LEU A 8 -2.48 -14.63 12.86
CA LEU A 8 -3.74 -14.10 13.38
C LEU A 8 -4.08 -12.69 12.85
N CYS A 9 -3.25 -12.13 11.97
CA CYS A 9 -3.46 -10.80 11.41
C CYS A 9 -4.66 -10.80 10.45
N GLU A 10 -5.62 -9.92 10.70
CA GLU A 10 -6.62 -9.56 9.70
C GLU A 10 -5.98 -8.64 8.64
N ALA A 11 -6.01 -9.07 7.38
CA ALA A 11 -5.49 -8.31 6.26
C ALA A 11 -6.58 -8.00 5.22
N THR A 12 -6.70 -6.72 4.87
CA THR A 12 -7.55 -6.25 3.77
C THR A 12 -6.69 -5.62 2.69
N HIS A 13 -6.78 -6.14 1.48
CA HIS A 13 -6.03 -5.68 0.31
C HIS A 13 -6.93 -4.96 -0.67
N PHE A 14 -6.39 -3.90 -1.29
CA PHE A 14 -7.02 -3.18 -2.38
C PHE A 14 -6.10 -3.21 -3.59
N GLU A 15 -6.61 -3.64 -4.73
CA GLU A 15 -5.94 -3.56 -6.02
C GLU A 15 -6.94 -3.11 -7.07
N LYS A 16 -6.64 -2.02 -7.78
CA LYS A 16 -7.59 -1.39 -8.70
C LYS A 16 -7.65 -2.10 -10.04
N ASP A 17 -6.55 -2.72 -10.45
CA ASP A 17 -6.44 -3.45 -11.72
C ASP A 17 -7.00 -4.87 -11.59
N LEU A 18 -7.84 -5.27 -12.56
CA LEU A 18 -8.58 -6.54 -12.47
C LEU A 18 -7.65 -7.75 -12.50
N LEU A 19 -6.66 -7.74 -13.39
CA LEU A 19 -5.78 -8.87 -13.59
C LEU A 19 -4.86 -9.07 -12.38
N THR A 20 -4.19 -7.99 -11.97
CA THR A 20 -3.31 -8.01 -10.79
C THR A 20 -4.09 -8.29 -9.51
N GLY A 21 -5.32 -7.78 -9.38
CA GLY A 21 -6.21 -8.09 -8.26
C GLY A 21 -6.59 -9.57 -8.20
N LYS A 22 -6.85 -10.22 -9.33
CA LYS A 22 -7.09 -11.67 -9.37
C LYS A 22 -5.84 -12.47 -9.01
N ILE A 23 -4.67 -12.06 -9.50
CA ILE A 23 -3.39 -12.66 -9.10
C ILE A 23 -3.20 -12.54 -7.58
N LEU A 24 -3.47 -11.37 -7.01
CA LEU A 24 -3.38 -11.12 -5.58
C LEU A 24 -4.33 -12.00 -4.76
N SER A 25 -5.58 -12.19 -5.24
CA SER A 25 -6.55 -13.11 -4.62
C SER A 25 -6.07 -14.55 -4.63
N HIS A 26 -5.42 -15.00 -5.69
CA HIS A 26 -4.87 -16.35 -5.77
C HIS A 26 -3.64 -16.54 -4.88
N LEU A 27 -2.80 -15.51 -4.74
CA LEU A 27 -1.64 -15.54 -3.84
C LEU A 27 -2.04 -15.51 -2.36
N ASN A 28 -3.22 -14.96 -2.02
CA ASN A 28 -3.70 -14.80 -0.65
C ASN A 28 -5.15 -15.30 -0.49
N PRO A 29 -5.39 -16.62 -0.62
CA PRO A 29 -6.75 -17.18 -0.71
C PRO A 29 -7.58 -17.03 0.58
N THR A 30 -6.92 -16.85 1.73
CA THR A 30 -7.55 -16.69 3.05
C THR A 30 -7.76 -15.23 3.46
N GLU A 31 -7.18 -14.29 2.72
CA GLU A 31 -7.22 -12.85 3.06
C GLU A 31 -8.31 -12.13 2.25
N LYS A 32 -8.73 -10.96 2.74
CA LYS A 32 -9.76 -10.18 2.08
C LYS A 32 -9.15 -9.34 0.97
N VAL A 33 -9.30 -9.77 -0.28
CA VAL A 33 -8.86 -9.01 -1.46
C VAL A 33 -10.02 -8.30 -2.14
N ARG A 34 -9.91 -6.97 -2.31
CA ARG A 34 -10.89 -6.13 -2.99
C ARG A 34 -10.29 -5.61 -4.28
N ILE A 35 -10.88 -6.04 -5.40
CA ILE A 35 -10.46 -5.61 -6.74
C ILE A 35 -11.16 -4.29 -7.08
N GLU A 36 -10.74 -3.23 -6.41
CA GLU A 36 -11.23 -1.86 -6.59
C GLU A 36 -10.22 -0.84 -6.06
N GLY A 37 -10.44 0.44 -6.36
CA GLY A 37 -9.59 1.51 -5.87
C GLY A 37 -9.70 1.71 -4.35
N PHE A 38 -8.57 2.03 -3.71
CA PHE A 38 -8.51 2.35 -2.28
C PHE A 38 -9.46 3.50 -1.89
N GLU A 39 -9.77 4.40 -2.83
CA GLU A 39 -10.73 5.49 -2.64
C GLU A 39 -12.15 5.03 -2.26
N ASN A 40 -12.49 3.77 -2.56
CA ASN A 40 -13.79 3.18 -2.25
C ASN A 40 -13.88 2.58 -0.83
N ILE A 41 -12.81 2.66 -0.03
CA ILE A 41 -12.86 2.18 1.34
C ILE A 41 -13.94 2.91 2.14
N GLU A 42 -14.78 2.14 2.82
CA GLU A 42 -15.92 2.68 3.55
C GLU A 42 -15.47 3.40 4.82
N ALA A 43 -16.18 4.49 5.17
CA ALA A 43 -15.85 5.33 6.33
C ALA A 43 -15.81 4.59 7.68
N ARG A 44 -16.42 3.40 7.78
CA ARG A 44 -16.34 2.55 9.00
C ARG A 44 -14.91 2.07 9.30
N TYR A 45 -14.02 2.09 8.33
CA TYR A 45 -12.61 1.73 8.51
C TYR A 45 -11.73 2.94 8.90
N ASN A 46 -12.30 4.13 9.09
CA ASN A 46 -11.56 5.24 9.66
C ASN A 46 -11.19 4.92 11.11
N GLY A 47 -9.91 4.99 11.44
CA GLY A 47 -9.42 4.66 12.78
C GLY A 47 -9.44 3.17 13.12
N TYR A 48 -9.47 2.27 12.12
CA TYR A 48 -9.63 0.83 12.34
C TYR A 48 -8.31 0.06 12.34
N PHE A 49 -7.44 0.29 11.35
CA PHE A 49 -6.27 -0.55 11.15
C PHE A 49 -5.11 -0.20 12.07
N ASP A 50 -4.34 -1.20 12.51
CA ASP A 50 -3.06 -1.00 13.19
C ASP A 50 -1.98 -0.45 12.26
N VAL A 51 -1.96 -0.95 11.02
CA VAL A 51 -0.97 -0.61 10.00
C VAL A 51 -1.64 -0.49 8.64
N VAL A 52 -1.29 0.56 7.89
CA VAL A 52 -1.58 0.68 6.46
C VAL A 52 -0.24 0.81 5.73
N ALA A 53 0.02 -0.11 4.79
CA ALA A 53 1.28 -0.14 4.07
C ALA A 53 1.08 -0.38 2.56
N SER A 54 1.91 0.25 1.72
CA SER A 54 1.81 0.15 0.26
C SER A 54 3.04 0.73 -0.43
N ASN A 55 3.39 0.18 -1.59
CA ASN A 55 4.14 0.91 -2.60
C ASN A 55 3.13 1.67 -3.46
N ILE A 56 2.89 2.94 -3.15
CA ILE A 56 1.77 3.67 -3.73
C ILE A 56 2.11 4.06 -5.18
N PRO A 57 1.13 4.14 -6.09
CA PRO A 57 1.39 4.47 -7.48
C PRO A 57 2.04 5.85 -7.63
N PHE A 58 3.01 5.96 -8.52
CA PHE A 58 3.72 7.21 -8.79
C PHE A 58 3.01 7.98 -9.90
N GLY A 59 2.85 9.29 -9.71
CA GLY A 59 2.33 10.19 -10.73
C GLY A 59 1.34 11.23 -10.22
N ASP A 60 0.94 12.12 -11.13
CA ASP A 60 0.04 13.25 -10.87
C ASP A 60 -1.40 12.90 -11.29
N VAL A 61 -1.93 11.81 -10.73
CA VAL A 61 -3.29 11.34 -11.00
C VAL A 61 -4.24 11.92 -9.96
N ARG A 62 -5.34 12.54 -10.40
CA ARG A 62 -6.39 13.01 -9.50
C ARG A 62 -7.21 11.84 -8.98
N VAL A 63 -7.53 11.89 -7.69
CA VAL A 63 -8.41 10.90 -7.04
C VAL A 63 -9.70 11.59 -6.61
N PHE A 64 -10.83 10.99 -7.00
CA PHE A 64 -12.14 11.49 -6.60
C PHE A 64 -12.64 10.68 -5.40
N ASP A 65 -12.61 11.30 -4.23
CA ASP A 65 -13.27 10.81 -3.02
C ASP A 65 -14.28 11.88 -2.58
N PRO A 66 -15.60 11.57 -2.53
CA PRO A 66 -16.61 12.50 -2.05
C PRO A 66 -16.32 13.06 -0.66
N ALA A 67 -15.77 12.26 0.26
CA ALA A 67 -15.45 12.70 1.62
C ALA A 67 -14.40 13.82 1.62
N TYR A 68 -13.44 13.76 0.70
CA TYR A 68 -12.39 14.78 0.56
C TYR A 68 -12.86 15.97 -0.27
N SER A 69 -13.73 15.73 -1.26
CA SER A 69 -14.22 16.77 -2.18
C SER A 69 -15.10 17.83 -1.51
N HIS A 70 -15.74 17.49 -0.39
CA HIS A 70 -16.58 18.42 0.37
C HIS A 70 -15.80 19.33 1.33
N VAL A 71 -14.58 18.94 1.71
CA VAL A 71 -13.72 19.70 2.62
C VAL A 71 -12.95 20.76 1.81
N LYS A 72 -13.02 22.02 2.24
CA LYS A 72 -12.50 23.17 1.47
C LYS A 72 -11.19 23.75 1.98
N ASP A 73 -10.41 22.98 2.74
CA ASP A 73 -9.07 23.40 3.12
C ASP A 73 -8.03 23.09 2.03
N ASP A 74 -6.87 23.72 2.16
CA ASP A 74 -5.80 23.60 1.18
C ASP A 74 -5.21 22.18 1.12
N ALA A 75 -5.15 21.46 2.22
CA ALA A 75 -4.60 20.10 2.26
C ALA A 75 -5.48 19.13 1.46
N HIS A 76 -6.79 19.10 1.70
CA HIS A 76 -7.73 18.23 0.99
C HIS A 76 -7.83 18.58 -0.49
N ARG A 77 -7.77 19.89 -0.83
CA ARG A 77 -7.71 20.34 -2.21
C ARG A 77 -6.46 19.85 -2.94
N GLN A 78 -5.29 19.92 -2.29
CA GLN A 78 -4.04 19.41 -2.87
C GLN A 78 -4.02 17.88 -2.95
N ALA A 79 -4.57 17.20 -1.94
CA ALA A 79 -4.66 15.74 -1.93
C ALA A 79 -5.55 15.19 -3.05
N GLY A 80 -6.70 15.80 -3.33
CA GLY A 80 -7.51 15.43 -4.49
C GLY A 80 -6.81 15.65 -5.83
N GLY A 81 -5.75 16.48 -5.85
CA GLY A 81 -4.95 16.78 -7.04
C GLY A 81 -3.98 15.67 -7.43
N THR A 82 -3.53 14.84 -6.48
CA THR A 82 -2.43 13.87 -6.69
C THR A 82 -2.62 12.61 -5.84
N ILE A 83 -2.44 11.46 -6.46
CA ILE A 83 -2.71 10.16 -5.84
C ILE A 83 -1.85 9.90 -4.60
N HIS A 84 -0.57 10.29 -4.63
CA HIS A 84 0.33 10.09 -3.51
C HIS A 84 -0.10 10.88 -2.25
N ASN A 85 -0.49 12.15 -2.41
CA ASN A 85 -0.99 12.95 -1.29
C ASN A 85 -2.31 12.38 -0.74
N TYR A 86 -3.22 11.96 -1.63
CA TYR A 86 -4.46 11.31 -1.22
C TYR A 86 -4.19 10.05 -0.39
N PHE A 87 -3.30 9.18 -0.84
CA PHE A 87 -2.95 7.95 -0.12
C PHE A 87 -2.41 8.23 1.28
N PHE A 88 -1.52 9.21 1.46
CA PHE A 88 -1.03 9.58 2.80
C PHE A 88 -2.15 10.05 3.72
N MET A 89 -2.96 11.02 3.28
CA MET A 89 -4.03 11.54 4.13
C MET A 89 -5.07 10.46 4.45
N LYS A 90 -5.51 9.70 3.44
CA LYS A 90 -6.50 8.63 3.61
C LYS A 90 -5.94 7.47 4.46
N GLY A 91 -4.67 7.12 4.30
CA GLY A 91 -3.99 6.13 5.12
C GLY A 91 -3.96 6.54 6.60
N VAL A 92 -3.64 7.81 6.88
CA VAL A 92 -3.68 8.36 8.25
C VAL A 92 -5.11 8.37 8.80
N ASP A 93 -6.13 8.64 7.98
CA ASP A 93 -7.53 8.52 8.42
C ASP A 93 -7.89 7.08 8.79
N CYS A 94 -7.42 6.09 8.02
CA CYS A 94 -7.74 4.67 8.19
C CYS A 94 -7.05 4.00 9.38
N VAL A 95 -5.86 4.45 9.80
CA VAL A 95 -5.20 3.86 10.98
C VAL A 95 -5.79 4.39 12.27
N ARG A 96 -5.85 3.56 13.31
CA ARG A 96 -6.22 3.97 14.68
C ARG A 96 -5.17 4.90 15.27
N GLU A 97 -5.52 5.62 16.34
CA GLU A 97 -4.52 6.37 17.10
C GLU A 97 -3.38 5.45 17.56
N GLY A 98 -2.14 5.92 17.44
CA GLY A 98 -0.94 5.13 17.67
C GLY A 98 -0.57 4.16 16.54
N GLY A 99 -1.46 3.91 15.57
CA GLY A 99 -1.20 3.05 14.41
C GLY A 99 -0.24 3.68 13.39
N LEU A 100 0.23 2.85 12.44
CA LEU A 100 1.32 3.20 11.52
C LEU A 100 0.88 3.27 10.06
N VAL A 101 1.34 4.28 9.35
CA VAL A 101 1.28 4.36 7.89
C VAL A 101 2.69 4.20 7.34
N ALA A 102 2.93 3.23 6.46
CA ALA A 102 4.24 2.96 5.88
C ALA A 102 4.15 2.89 4.36
N PHE A 103 4.56 3.95 3.67
CA PHE A 103 4.47 4.05 2.22
C PHE A 103 5.82 4.23 1.55
N ILE A 104 6.03 3.48 0.47
CA ILE A 104 7.03 3.82 -0.54
C ILE A 104 6.33 4.73 -1.55
N THR A 105 6.92 5.89 -1.80
CA THR A 105 6.33 6.95 -2.63
C THR A 105 7.39 7.65 -3.48
N SER A 106 6.96 8.49 -4.43
CA SER A 106 7.87 9.34 -5.17
C SER A 106 8.44 10.46 -4.27
N GLN A 107 9.65 10.91 -4.58
CA GLN A 107 10.28 12.03 -3.86
C GLN A 107 9.49 13.34 -3.92
N GLY A 108 8.51 13.45 -4.83
CA GLY A 108 7.67 14.63 -4.99
C GLY A 108 6.85 14.97 -3.75
N VAL A 109 6.43 13.99 -2.96
CA VAL A 109 5.68 14.21 -1.70
C VAL A 109 6.47 15.15 -0.77
N LEU A 110 7.75 14.84 -0.58
CA LEU A 110 8.61 15.55 0.36
C LEU A 110 9.27 16.79 -0.27
N ASN A 111 9.71 16.71 -1.53
CA ASN A 111 10.51 17.77 -2.15
C ASN A 111 9.67 18.90 -2.78
N SER A 112 8.41 18.64 -3.18
CA SER A 112 7.58 19.64 -3.85
C SER A 112 7.07 20.70 -2.87
N GLU A 113 7.34 21.97 -3.15
CA GLU A 113 6.79 23.09 -2.36
C GLU A 113 5.26 23.12 -2.38
N ALA A 114 4.64 22.71 -3.49
CA ALA A 114 3.19 22.66 -3.63
C ALA A 114 2.52 21.69 -2.64
N ASN A 115 3.26 20.68 -2.16
CA ASN A 115 2.78 19.68 -1.22
C ASN A 115 2.88 20.14 0.25
N ARG A 116 3.35 21.36 0.52
CA ARG A 116 3.46 21.90 1.88
C ARG A 116 2.15 21.80 2.70
N PRO A 117 0.95 22.15 2.18
CA PRO A 117 -0.28 22.03 2.96
C PRO A 117 -0.60 20.60 3.40
N VAL A 118 -0.29 19.60 2.55
CA VAL A 118 -0.45 18.18 2.88
C VAL A 118 0.53 17.78 3.96
N ARG A 119 1.80 18.22 3.89
CA ARG A 119 2.80 17.93 4.93
C ARG A 119 2.45 18.58 6.27
N GLU A 120 1.91 19.80 6.26
CA GLU A 120 1.41 20.47 7.46
C GLU A 120 0.26 19.69 8.09
N TRP A 121 -0.71 19.24 7.27
CA TRP A 121 -1.79 18.38 7.74
C TRP A 121 -1.25 17.06 8.33
N LEU A 122 -0.32 16.39 7.65
CA LEU A 122 0.26 15.14 8.14
C LEU A 122 0.95 15.32 9.48
N MET A 123 1.75 16.37 9.68
CA MET A 123 2.44 16.61 10.95
C MET A 123 1.51 17.05 12.08
N GLN A 124 0.34 17.60 11.75
CA GLN A 124 -0.70 17.85 12.76
C GLN A 124 -1.34 16.55 13.25
N HIS A 125 -1.43 15.51 12.40
CA HIS A 125 -2.16 14.25 12.69
C HIS A 125 -1.24 13.04 12.94
N ALA A 126 0.07 13.17 12.70
CA ALA A 126 1.02 12.08 12.82
C ALA A 126 2.44 12.57 13.20
N GLU A 127 3.22 11.67 13.78
CA GLU A 127 4.65 11.83 14.04
C GLU A 127 5.46 11.08 12.96
N PRO A 128 6.52 11.69 12.39
CA PRO A 128 7.40 11.02 11.43
C PRO A 128 8.34 10.05 12.17
N VAL A 129 8.04 8.75 12.09
CA VAL A 129 8.86 7.69 12.72
C VAL A 129 10.15 7.51 11.91
N SER A 130 10.03 7.23 10.61
CA SER A 130 11.17 6.98 9.73
C SER A 130 10.97 7.63 8.37
N LEU A 131 12.04 8.20 7.84
CA LEU A 131 12.11 8.79 6.51
C LEU A 131 13.40 8.31 5.89
N VAL A 132 13.33 7.49 4.84
CA VAL A 132 14.52 6.95 4.17
C VAL A 132 14.37 7.14 2.67
N ARG A 133 15.36 7.76 2.04
CA ARG A 133 15.41 7.90 0.58
C ARG A 133 16.21 6.76 -0.02
N PHE A 134 15.60 6.10 -1.00
CA PHE A 134 16.25 5.04 -1.76
C PHE A 134 17.15 5.61 -2.86
N PRO A 135 18.20 4.86 -3.26
CA PRO A 135 18.99 5.22 -4.41
C PRO A 135 18.15 5.09 -5.68
N ASN A 136 18.43 5.94 -6.67
CA ASN A 136 17.73 5.97 -7.96
C ASN A 136 17.86 4.64 -8.72
N ASN A 137 18.95 3.90 -8.52
CA ASN A 137 19.18 2.62 -9.17
C ASN A 137 18.51 1.41 -8.48
N LEU A 138 17.65 1.63 -7.47
CA LEU A 138 16.95 0.54 -6.78
C LEU A 138 16.01 -0.24 -7.72
N PHE A 139 15.32 0.45 -8.64
CA PHE A 139 14.31 -0.16 -9.49
C PHE A 139 14.77 -0.43 -10.93
N THR A 140 16.07 -0.25 -11.23
CA THR A 140 16.61 -0.41 -12.59
C THR A 140 16.49 -1.85 -13.09
N ASN A 141 16.86 -2.85 -12.26
CA ASN A 141 16.92 -4.25 -12.70
C ASN A 141 15.53 -4.88 -12.91
N HIS A 142 14.53 -4.45 -12.15
CA HIS A 142 13.20 -5.08 -12.13
C HIS A 142 12.11 -4.26 -12.82
N ALA A 143 12.18 -2.93 -12.75
CA ALA A 143 11.18 -2.04 -13.33
C ALA A 143 11.72 -1.21 -14.50
N GLY A 144 13.04 -1.22 -14.75
CA GLY A 144 13.66 -0.43 -15.81
C GLY A 144 13.53 1.08 -15.60
N THR A 145 13.37 1.55 -14.36
CA THR A 145 13.19 2.97 -14.05
C THR A 145 14.21 3.45 -13.02
N GLU A 146 14.72 4.67 -13.21
CA GLU A 146 15.67 5.33 -12.31
C GLU A 146 14.99 6.42 -11.47
N VAL A 147 13.75 6.15 -11.03
CA VAL A 147 12.95 7.13 -10.29
C VAL A 147 13.34 7.13 -8.83
N GLY A 148 13.69 8.30 -8.33
CA GLY A 148 13.92 8.52 -6.91
C GLY A 148 12.65 8.26 -6.09
N SER A 149 12.78 7.47 -5.02
CA SER A 149 11.68 7.11 -4.13
C SER A 149 12.06 7.26 -2.66
N ASP A 150 11.05 7.47 -1.82
CA ASP A 150 11.18 7.63 -0.39
C ASP A 150 10.29 6.60 0.33
N LEU A 151 10.82 5.96 1.37
CA LEU A 151 10.04 5.25 2.39
C LEU A 151 9.69 6.24 3.51
N VAL A 152 8.40 6.44 3.73
CA VAL A 152 7.86 7.32 4.76
C VAL A 152 7.01 6.50 5.72
N ILE A 153 7.39 6.50 7.00
CA ILE A 153 6.67 5.83 8.07
C ILE A 153 6.19 6.88 9.08
N LEU A 154 4.88 6.97 9.25
CA LEU A 154 4.21 7.91 10.14
C LEU A 154 3.44 7.15 11.22
N GLN A 155 3.44 7.66 12.44
CA GLN A 155 2.60 7.17 13.53
C GLN A 155 1.48 8.15 13.82
N LYS A 156 0.22 7.72 13.72
CA LYS A 156 -0.92 8.60 14.00
C LYS A 156 -0.93 9.03 15.46
N LYS A 157 -1.17 10.32 15.67
CA LYS A 157 -1.36 10.92 17.00
C LYS A 157 -2.66 11.71 17.05
N ALA A 158 -3.07 12.06 18.26
CA ALA A 158 -4.14 13.04 18.43
C ALA A 158 -3.73 14.38 17.81
N PRO A 159 -4.64 15.07 17.11
CA PRO A 159 -4.33 16.34 16.48
C PRO A 159 -4.03 17.42 17.52
N GLY A 160 -3.07 18.29 17.20
CA GLY A 160 -2.68 19.44 18.02
C GLY A 160 -1.34 19.26 18.74
N GLY A 161 -0.99 20.28 19.54
CA GLY A 161 0.33 20.40 20.18
C GLY A 161 1.32 21.24 19.37
N GLU A 162 2.43 21.58 20.00
CA GLU A 162 3.54 22.26 19.32
C GLU A 162 4.28 21.29 18.41
N LEU A 163 4.66 21.75 17.22
CA LEU A 163 5.46 20.95 16.30
C LEU A 163 6.87 20.76 16.86
N SER A 164 7.39 19.54 16.79
CA SER A 164 8.80 19.23 17.04
C SER A 164 9.69 19.74 15.90
N GLN A 165 11.01 19.74 16.11
CA GLN A 165 11.93 20.11 15.04
C GLN A 165 11.86 19.13 13.86
N ARG A 166 11.72 17.83 14.13
CA ARG A 166 11.58 16.80 13.09
C ARG A 166 10.33 17.01 12.24
N GLN A 167 9.23 17.44 12.85
CA GLN A 167 8.00 17.80 12.14
C GLN A 167 8.16 19.05 11.27
N ARG A 168 8.87 20.07 11.77
CA ARG A 168 9.22 21.25 10.96
C ARG A 168 10.10 20.86 9.78
N ASP A 169 11.10 20.00 10.00
CA ASP A 169 11.99 19.52 8.95
C ASP A 169 11.24 18.69 7.89
N PHE A 170 10.19 17.95 8.30
CA PHE A 170 9.29 17.28 7.37
C PHE A 170 8.47 18.28 6.54
N ILE A 171 7.96 19.35 7.14
CA ILE A 171 7.13 20.36 6.45
C ILE A 171 7.97 21.19 5.48
N ASP A 172 9.12 21.66 5.93
CA ASP A 172 9.89 22.68 5.21
C ASP A 172 10.82 22.06 4.16
N THR A 173 10.89 22.75 3.03
CA THR A 173 11.82 22.46 1.94
C THR A 173 12.80 23.62 1.80
N ARG A 174 14.02 23.32 1.35
CA ARG A 174 15.01 24.33 0.98
C ARG A 174 15.37 24.19 -0.49
N ARG A 175 15.71 25.32 -1.09
CA ARG A 175 16.20 25.36 -2.46
C ARG A 175 17.72 25.46 -2.46
N LEU A 176 18.36 24.51 -3.11
CA LEU A 176 19.81 24.50 -3.31
C LEU A 176 20.22 25.55 -4.35
N SER A 177 21.51 25.91 -4.37
CA SER A 177 22.06 26.91 -5.30
C SER A 177 21.90 26.53 -6.78
N ASN A 178 21.82 25.23 -7.08
CA ASN A 178 21.54 24.68 -8.41
C ASN A 178 20.03 24.65 -8.77
N GLY A 179 19.18 25.22 -7.92
CA GLY A 179 17.73 25.36 -8.16
C GLY A 179 16.90 24.15 -7.73
N ILE A 180 17.52 23.07 -7.26
CA ILE A 180 16.85 21.84 -6.79
C ILE A 180 16.17 22.10 -5.45
N SER A 181 14.88 21.73 -5.34
CA SER A 181 14.16 21.74 -4.06
C SER A 181 14.37 20.41 -3.34
N ILE A 182 14.74 20.46 -2.07
CA ILE A 182 14.93 19.28 -1.23
C ILE A 182 14.27 19.49 0.13
N ASN A 183 13.64 18.44 0.66
CA ASN A 183 13.08 18.44 2.00
C ASN A 183 14.17 18.56 3.08
N ASN A 184 13.89 19.27 4.17
CA ASN A 184 14.86 19.45 5.25
C ASN A 184 15.18 18.17 6.01
N SER A 185 14.30 17.16 5.95
CA SER A 185 14.56 15.82 6.50
C SER A 185 15.78 15.12 5.90
N PHE A 186 16.23 15.53 4.71
CA PHE A 186 17.42 14.98 4.03
C PHE A 186 18.57 15.99 3.98
N GLN A 187 18.71 16.82 5.02
CA GLN A 187 19.69 17.89 4.99
C GLN A 187 21.15 17.45 4.96
N ASP A 188 21.44 16.38 5.68
CA ASP A 188 22.75 15.81 5.91
C ASP A 188 22.99 14.52 5.10
N PHE A 189 21.99 14.11 4.30
CA PHE A 189 21.95 12.84 3.58
C PHE A 189 22.11 11.58 4.46
N ASN A 190 22.07 11.68 5.80
CA ASN A 190 22.19 10.54 6.73
C ASN A 190 21.00 9.57 6.67
N ARG A 191 19.95 9.97 5.96
CA ARG A 191 18.74 9.19 5.71
C ARG A 191 18.52 8.94 4.22
N VAL A 192 19.60 8.97 3.45
CA VAL A 192 19.64 8.60 2.03
C VAL A 192 20.61 7.44 1.89
N ILE A 193 20.16 6.33 1.29
CA ILE A 193 21.03 5.17 1.02
C ILE A 193 21.79 5.44 -0.28
N HIS A 194 23.12 5.66 -0.20
CA HIS A 194 23.94 5.99 -1.37
C HIS A 194 25.44 5.78 -1.12
N ASP A 195 26.18 5.53 -2.21
CA ASP A 195 27.65 5.59 -2.28
C ASP A 195 28.12 6.84 -3.06
N GLU A 196 27.37 7.20 -4.09
CA GLU A 196 27.68 8.31 -5.00
C GLU A 196 26.47 9.22 -5.15
N VAL A 197 26.75 10.51 -5.33
CA VAL A 197 25.76 11.56 -5.51
C VAL A 197 26.16 12.46 -6.67
N LYS A 198 25.24 12.68 -7.60
CA LYS A 198 25.43 13.60 -8.74
C LYS A 198 24.17 14.41 -8.99
N VAL A 199 24.30 15.45 -9.82
CA VAL A 199 23.14 16.21 -10.30
C VAL A 199 22.69 15.57 -11.61
N GLY A 200 21.45 15.08 -11.62
CA GLY A 200 20.78 14.51 -12.77
C GLY A 200 19.46 15.25 -13.05
N THR A 201 18.49 14.53 -13.61
CA THR A 201 17.14 15.05 -13.87
C THR A 201 16.08 14.11 -13.31
N ASP A 202 14.98 14.67 -12.85
CA ASP A 202 13.78 13.89 -12.53
C ASP A 202 13.09 13.37 -13.81
N PRO A 203 12.07 12.49 -13.69
CA PRO A 203 11.33 11.97 -14.84
C PRO A 203 10.63 13.04 -15.70
N TYR A 204 10.54 14.28 -15.22
CA TYR A 204 9.94 15.42 -15.90
C TYR A 204 11.00 16.38 -16.49
N GLY A 205 12.29 16.00 -16.44
CA GLY A 205 13.41 16.78 -16.98
C GLY A 205 13.87 17.95 -16.11
N LYS A 206 13.41 18.07 -14.86
CA LYS A 206 13.87 19.10 -13.93
C LYS A 206 15.15 18.65 -13.22
N PRO A 207 16.07 19.56 -12.86
CA PRO A 207 17.25 19.21 -12.09
C PRO A 207 16.89 18.48 -10.79
N ALA A 208 17.55 17.38 -10.51
CA ALA A 208 17.35 16.57 -9.30
C ALA A 208 18.68 15.98 -8.80
N MET A 209 18.73 15.69 -7.50
CA MET A 209 19.86 14.94 -6.93
C MET A 209 19.65 13.47 -7.27
N GLU A 210 20.66 12.85 -7.86
CA GLU A 210 20.66 11.43 -8.19
C GLU A 210 21.63 10.72 -7.25
N PHE A 211 21.11 9.73 -6.54
CA PHE A 211 21.84 8.92 -5.57
C PHE A 211 21.98 7.51 -6.12
N THR A 212 23.19 6.96 -6.11
CA THR A 212 23.45 5.60 -6.60
C THR A 212 24.12 4.78 -5.51
N HIS A 213 23.84 3.48 -5.50
CA HIS A 213 24.43 2.53 -4.56
C HIS A 213 24.94 1.30 -5.31
N SER A 214 26.22 0.96 -5.11
CA SER A 214 26.94 -0.06 -5.89
C SER A 214 26.80 -1.47 -5.32
N GLY A 215 26.47 -1.61 -4.03
CA GLY A 215 26.37 -2.90 -3.33
C GLY A 215 25.13 -3.76 -3.64
N GLY A 216 24.27 -3.34 -4.57
CA GLY A 216 23.04 -4.06 -4.95
C GLY A 216 21.99 -4.14 -3.83
N GLU A 217 20.92 -4.91 -4.08
CA GLU A 217 19.73 -4.96 -3.21
C GLU A 217 20.03 -5.47 -1.80
N SER A 218 20.95 -6.43 -1.66
CA SER A 218 21.30 -6.99 -0.34
C SER A 218 21.97 -5.95 0.56
N ALA A 219 22.86 -5.12 0.01
CA ALA A 219 23.50 -4.05 0.77
C ALA A 219 22.52 -2.91 1.09
N ILE A 220 21.70 -2.50 0.10
CA ILE A 220 20.63 -1.50 0.31
C ILE A 220 19.68 -1.97 1.43
N ALA A 221 19.28 -3.24 1.43
CA ALA A 221 18.42 -3.80 2.46
C ALA A 221 19.10 -3.82 3.84
N ALA A 222 20.41 -4.08 3.92
CA ALA A 222 21.16 -4.06 5.17
C ALA A 222 21.24 -2.64 5.76
N GLU A 223 21.51 -1.64 4.93
CA GLU A 223 21.52 -0.24 5.35
C GLU A 223 20.14 0.25 5.78
N LEU A 224 19.11 -0.08 5.00
CA LEU A 224 17.73 0.20 5.35
C LEU A 224 17.37 -0.38 6.73
N ARG A 225 17.73 -1.66 7.00
CA ARG A 225 17.51 -2.30 8.30
C ARG A 225 18.18 -1.53 9.43
N GLY A 226 19.42 -1.08 9.22
CA GLY A 226 20.15 -0.25 10.19
C GLY A 226 19.44 1.07 10.49
N MET A 227 19.04 1.80 9.45
CA MET A 227 18.32 3.07 9.57
C MET A 227 16.96 2.89 10.26
N LEU A 228 16.18 1.89 9.86
CA LEU A 228 14.87 1.59 10.46
C LEU A 228 15.00 1.21 11.93
N ARG A 229 15.99 0.38 12.29
CA ARG A 229 16.23 0.01 13.70
C ARG A 229 16.54 1.25 14.56
N GLU A 230 17.39 2.14 14.07
CA GLU A 230 17.72 3.39 14.76
C GLU A 230 16.48 4.29 14.90
N ASP A 231 15.76 4.53 13.80
CA ASP A 231 14.61 5.44 13.77
C ASP A 231 13.45 4.93 14.64
N PHE A 232 13.11 3.64 14.58
CA PHE A 232 12.07 3.06 15.43
C PHE A 232 12.44 3.16 16.92
N SER A 233 13.70 2.92 17.27
CA SER A 233 14.14 3.00 18.67
C SER A 233 14.01 4.40 19.27
N ARG A 234 14.06 5.45 18.43
CA ARG A 234 14.04 6.85 18.87
C ARG A 234 12.67 7.51 18.74
N HIS A 235 11.88 7.11 17.75
CA HIS A 235 10.73 7.89 17.30
C HIS A 235 9.41 7.13 17.34
N LEU A 236 9.40 5.81 17.51
CA LEU A 236 8.16 5.08 17.70
C LEU A 236 7.67 5.21 19.15
N ASP A 237 6.48 5.78 19.33
CA ASP A 237 5.81 5.77 20.62
C ASP A 237 5.06 4.44 20.82
N VAL A 238 5.77 3.47 21.40
CA VAL A 238 5.23 2.15 21.72
C VAL A 238 4.11 2.23 22.76
N ALA A 239 4.17 3.21 23.67
CA ALA A 239 3.15 3.37 24.70
C ALA A 239 1.82 3.85 24.07
N LEU A 240 1.89 4.81 23.16
CA LEU A 240 0.73 5.26 22.38
C LEU A 240 0.18 4.13 21.51
N TYR A 241 1.03 3.37 20.82
CA TYR A 241 0.58 2.22 20.04
C TYR A 241 -0.21 1.22 20.90
N ARG A 242 0.34 0.80 22.05
CA ARG A 242 -0.28 -0.19 22.94
C ARG A 242 -1.54 0.32 23.63
N LYS A 243 -1.57 1.58 24.05
CA LYS A 243 -2.72 2.21 24.72
C LYS A 243 -3.99 2.10 23.88
N HIS A 244 -3.84 2.20 22.56
CA HIS A 244 -4.95 2.18 21.61
C HIS A 244 -5.09 0.83 20.90
N ALA A 245 -4.29 -0.19 21.28
CA ALA A 245 -4.40 -1.54 20.73
C ALA A 245 -5.71 -2.22 21.17
N PRO A 246 -6.28 -3.11 20.34
CA PRO A 246 -7.48 -3.89 20.70
C PRO A 246 -7.32 -4.64 22.03
N GLN A 247 -8.41 -4.78 22.80
CA GLN A 247 -8.39 -5.32 24.16
C GLN A 247 -7.89 -6.79 24.26
N GLU A 248 -7.96 -7.57 23.18
CA GLU A 248 -7.41 -8.95 23.14
C GLU A 248 -5.88 -8.98 23.30
N GLU A 249 -5.16 -7.94 22.88
CA GLU A 249 -3.71 -7.82 23.11
C GLU A 249 -3.39 -7.26 24.50
N GLN A 250 -4.29 -6.44 25.07
CA GLN A 250 -4.11 -5.88 26.40
C GLN A 250 -4.23 -6.93 27.50
N SER A 251 -5.09 -7.94 27.33
CA SER A 251 -5.24 -9.07 28.25
C SER A 251 -4.06 -10.06 28.17
N ILE A 252 -3.46 -10.25 26.98
CA ILE A 252 -2.23 -11.06 26.82
C ILE A 252 -1.01 -10.35 27.42
N ALA A 253 -0.90 -9.03 27.24
CA ALA A 253 0.17 -8.25 27.88
C ALA A 253 0.04 -8.20 29.41
N GLN A 254 -1.19 -8.20 29.95
CA GLN A 254 -1.45 -8.23 31.39
C GLN A 254 -1.38 -9.65 32.00
N SER A 255 -1.57 -10.72 31.22
CA SER A 255 -1.43 -12.11 31.68
C SER A 255 0.02 -12.63 31.64
N SER A 256 0.98 -11.82 31.14
CA SER A 256 2.42 -12.12 31.11
C SER A 256 3.09 -12.29 32.50
N GLY A 257 2.31 -12.30 33.58
CA GLY A 257 2.73 -12.74 34.92
C GLY A 257 2.40 -14.20 35.26
N HIS A 258 1.79 -14.99 34.36
CA HIS A 258 1.47 -16.40 34.61
C HIS A 258 2.37 -17.34 33.80
N GLU A 259 3.25 -18.08 34.49
CA GLU A 259 4.04 -19.16 33.88
C GLU A 259 3.09 -20.27 33.41
N PRO A 260 3.15 -20.70 32.13
CA PRO A 260 2.28 -21.76 31.64
C PRO A 260 2.60 -23.10 32.33
N THR A 261 1.60 -23.71 32.96
CA THR A 261 1.69 -25.06 33.54
C THR A 261 1.82 -26.14 32.47
N ALA A 262 2.41 -27.30 32.82
CA ALA A 262 2.60 -28.44 31.91
C ALA A 262 1.29 -28.94 31.25
N GLN A 263 0.15 -28.75 31.92
CA GLN A 263 -1.18 -29.08 31.36
C GLN A 263 -1.56 -28.16 30.19
N ASN A 264 -1.21 -26.87 30.22
CA ASN A 264 -1.49 -25.93 29.14
C ASN A 264 -0.69 -26.30 27.88
N TRP A 265 0.51 -26.85 28.06
CA TRP A 265 1.34 -27.35 26.96
C TRP A 265 0.77 -28.63 26.34
N GLN A 266 0.14 -29.50 27.14
CA GLN A 266 -0.54 -30.69 26.63
C GLN A 266 -1.80 -30.33 25.85
N GLU A 267 -2.65 -29.43 26.36
CA GLU A 267 -3.85 -28.97 25.65
C GLU A 267 -3.51 -28.26 24.33
N MET A 268 -2.46 -27.43 24.29
CA MET A 268 -1.99 -26.83 23.03
C MET A 268 -1.45 -27.86 22.03
N SER A 269 -0.75 -28.91 22.50
CA SER A 269 -0.28 -29.98 21.62
C SER A 269 -1.43 -30.77 21.01
N GLU A 270 -2.46 -31.09 21.81
CA GLU A 270 -3.64 -31.82 21.34
C GLU A 270 -4.45 -31.04 20.30
N ILE A 271 -4.56 -29.71 20.46
CA ILE A 271 -5.23 -28.84 19.48
C ILE A 271 -4.46 -28.79 18.16
N LEU A 272 -3.13 -28.73 18.21
CA LEU A 272 -2.27 -28.73 17.02
C LEU A 272 -2.28 -30.07 16.30
N ASP A 273 -2.29 -31.19 17.04
CA ASP A 273 -2.38 -32.53 16.47
C ASP A 273 -3.75 -32.77 15.81
N ALA A 274 -4.85 -32.28 16.40
CA ALA A 274 -6.20 -32.37 15.82
C ALA A 274 -6.37 -31.53 14.54
N ALA A 275 -5.66 -30.40 14.41
CA ALA A 275 -5.63 -29.60 13.19
C ALA A 275 -4.85 -30.32 12.07
N ASN A 276 -3.75 -30.99 12.43
CA ASN A 276 -2.92 -31.76 11.51
C ASN A 276 -3.60 -33.05 11.01
N GLU A 277 -4.44 -33.69 11.84
CA GLU A 277 -5.27 -34.83 11.41
C GLU A 277 -6.37 -34.43 10.42
N ARG A 278 -7.00 -33.26 10.60
CA ARG A 278 -7.98 -32.71 9.64
C ARG A 278 -7.36 -32.46 8.27
N ASP A 279 -6.14 -31.94 8.22
CA ASP A 279 -5.40 -31.73 6.97
C ASP A 279 -5.00 -33.05 6.30
N LYS A 280 -4.69 -34.10 7.09
CA LYS A 280 -4.43 -35.45 6.57
C LYS A 280 -5.68 -36.14 6.00
N GLU A 281 -6.85 -35.96 6.61
CA GLU A 281 -8.11 -36.50 6.08
C GLU A 281 -8.51 -35.85 4.74
N LEU A 282 -8.26 -34.55 4.58
CA LEU A 282 -8.40 -33.84 3.30
C LEU A 282 -7.46 -34.38 2.22
N PHE A 283 -6.24 -34.77 2.61
CA PHE A 283 -5.22 -35.35 1.71
C PHE A 283 -5.52 -36.79 1.27
N MET A 284 -6.26 -37.55 2.08
CA MET A 284 -6.61 -38.96 1.80
C MET A 284 -7.80 -39.13 0.82
N GLN A 285 -8.52 -38.05 0.48
CA GLN A 285 -9.67 -38.08 -0.44
C GLN A 285 -9.32 -37.82 -1.91
N SER A 286 -8.06 -37.53 -2.23
CA SER A 286 -7.58 -37.31 -3.60
C SER A 286 -7.41 -38.63 -4.37
N THR A 287 -8.01 -38.76 -5.56
CA THR A 287 -7.90 -39.97 -6.40
C THR A 287 -6.70 -39.93 -7.36
N PRO A 288 -6.12 -41.09 -7.74
CA PRO A 288 -4.78 -41.19 -8.35
C PRO A 288 -4.59 -40.69 -9.80
N GLU A 289 -5.54 -39.97 -10.39
CA GLU A 289 -5.44 -39.50 -11.78
C GLU A 289 -4.76 -38.12 -11.93
N ASP A 290 -4.55 -37.40 -10.83
CA ASP A 290 -4.03 -36.01 -10.84
C ASP A 290 -2.49 -35.88 -10.84
N TYR A 291 -1.74 -37.00 -10.85
CA TYR A 291 -0.28 -36.96 -10.78
C TYR A 291 0.38 -37.80 -11.88
N ARG A 292 0.55 -37.22 -13.08
CA ARG A 292 1.54 -37.75 -14.03
C ARG A 292 2.91 -37.12 -13.78
N GLN A 293 3.69 -37.89 -13.02
CA GLN A 293 5.15 -38.08 -13.05
C GLN A 293 6.07 -36.90 -13.38
N VAL A 294 6.85 -36.49 -12.37
CA VAL A 294 8.32 -36.34 -12.48
C VAL A 294 8.96 -36.90 -11.20
N GLU A 295 10.07 -37.61 -11.36
CA GLU A 295 10.74 -38.51 -10.42
C GLU A 295 11.39 -37.83 -9.20
N LEU A 296 11.46 -38.58 -8.08
CA LEU A 296 12.12 -38.20 -6.82
C LEU A 296 13.63 -38.44 -6.83
N SER A 297 14.34 -37.63 -6.03
CA SER A 297 15.65 -37.94 -5.42
C SER A 297 15.75 -37.33 -4.01
N PRO A 298 16.58 -37.88 -3.09
CA PRO A 298 16.11 -38.23 -1.75
C PRO A 298 16.57 -37.33 -0.58
N GLU A 299 15.78 -37.43 0.50
CA GLU A 299 16.06 -37.30 1.94
C GLU A 299 16.91 -36.11 2.46
N VAL A 300 16.25 -35.21 3.20
CA VAL A 300 16.90 -34.31 4.18
C VAL A 300 16.35 -34.63 5.57
N GLU A 301 17.26 -35.01 6.46
CA GLU A 301 17.03 -35.28 7.89
C GLU A 301 16.36 -34.10 8.60
N THR A 302 15.29 -34.39 9.33
CA THR A 302 14.60 -33.45 10.21
C THR A 302 15.37 -33.27 11.53
N LYS A 303 15.98 -32.09 11.73
CA LYS A 303 16.38 -31.64 13.07
C LYS A 303 15.28 -30.77 13.68
N VAL A 304 14.71 -31.25 14.77
CA VAL A 304 13.73 -30.56 15.62
C VAL A 304 14.41 -29.38 16.32
N ALA A 305 13.98 -28.16 16.06
CA ALA A 305 14.39 -26.96 16.79
C ALA A 305 13.28 -26.54 17.76
N GLN A 306 13.60 -26.46 19.05
CA GLN A 306 12.68 -25.97 20.09
C GLN A 306 12.57 -24.44 20.04
N PRO A 307 11.37 -23.84 20.21
CA PRO A 307 11.20 -22.40 20.17
C PRO A 307 11.68 -21.72 21.46
N ARG A 308 12.47 -20.66 21.30
CA ARG A 308 12.99 -19.81 22.39
C ARG A 308 12.16 -18.52 22.42
N ILE A 309 11.35 -18.34 23.46
CA ILE A 309 10.55 -17.12 23.66
C ILE A 309 11.44 -16.02 24.26
N GLN A 310 11.57 -14.87 23.59
CA GLN A 310 12.25 -13.67 24.13
C GLN A 310 11.20 -12.69 24.71
N PRO A 311 11.33 -12.26 25.99
CA PRO A 311 10.39 -11.34 26.65
C PRO A 311 10.66 -9.84 26.41
N SER A 312 11.52 -9.49 25.45
CA SER A 312 11.81 -8.11 25.04
C SER A 312 11.59 -7.97 23.54
N LEU A 313 10.86 -6.93 23.10
CA LEU A 313 10.73 -6.57 21.68
C LEU A 313 12.10 -6.11 21.15
N ASN A 314 12.96 -7.06 20.82
CA ASN A 314 14.13 -6.83 19.99
C ASN A 314 13.64 -6.70 18.54
N PHE A 315 13.90 -5.57 17.89
CA PHE A 315 13.71 -5.39 16.45
C PHE A 315 14.79 -6.17 15.66
N ASP A 316 14.84 -7.49 15.88
CA ASP A 316 15.58 -8.42 15.04
C ASP A 316 14.67 -8.78 13.86
N PHE A 317 14.84 -8.03 12.76
CA PHE A 317 14.28 -8.41 11.48
C PHE A 317 14.95 -9.72 11.06
N PRO A 318 14.21 -10.83 10.85
CA PRO A 318 14.81 -12.06 10.35
C PRO A 318 15.45 -11.82 8.98
N ASP A 319 16.56 -12.51 8.72
CA ASP A 319 17.20 -12.51 7.40
C ASP A 319 16.19 -12.92 6.31
N PRO A 320 16.28 -12.35 5.09
CA PRO A 320 15.34 -12.66 4.02
C PRO A 320 15.35 -14.17 3.73
N VAL A 321 14.14 -14.73 3.59
CA VAL A 321 13.95 -16.09 3.06
C VAL A 321 14.57 -16.12 1.66
N PRO A 322 15.52 -17.02 1.36
CA PRO A 322 16.14 -17.09 0.04
C PRO A 322 15.07 -17.35 -1.02
N LEU A 323 15.10 -16.58 -2.11
CA LEU A 323 14.32 -16.89 -3.30
C LEU A 323 14.74 -18.27 -3.85
N PRO A 324 13.81 -19.07 -4.41
CA PRO A 324 14.17 -20.34 -5.04
C PRO A 324 15.25 -20.12 -6.11
N ALA A 325 16.29 -20.93 -6.07
CA ALA A 325 17.44 -20.81 -6.96
C ALA A 325 17.00 -20.91 -8.43
N GLN A 326 17.14 -19.81 -9.18
CA GLN A 326 17.10 -19.84 -10.63
C GLN A 326 18.39 -20.48 -11.14
N SER A 327 18.25 -21.59 -11.86
CA SER A 327 19.34 -22.25 -12.59
C SER A 327 19.97 -21.27 -13.58
N LYS A 328 21.25 -20.93 -13.36
CA LYS A 328 22.07 -20.18 -14.31
C LYS A 328 22.47 -21.12 -15.45
N GLU A 329 21.96 -20.88 -16.66
CA GLU A 329 22.56 -21.39 -17.88
C GLU A 329 23.68 -20.44 -18.36
N PRO A 330 24.73 -20.96 -19.02
CA PRO A 330 25.90 -20.18 -19.38
C PRO A 330 25.67 -19.29 -20.60
N THR A 331 26.20 -18.06 -20.50
CA THR A 331 26.17 -17.02 -21.52
C THR A 331 27.02 -17.42 -22.75
N ALA A 332 26.38 -17.58 -23.90
CA ALA A 332 27.04 -17.58 -25.20
C ALA A 332 26.77 -16.25 -25.90
N GLU A 333 27.82 -15.55 -26.32
CA GLU A 333 27.76 -14.33 -27.11
C GLU A 333 27.06 -14.60 -28.45
N ALA A 334 25.80 -14.18 -28.58
CA ALA A 334 25.07 -14.18 -29.84
C ALA A 334 25.06 -12.76 -30.43
N LYS A 335 25.64 -12.62 -31.63
CA LYS A 335 25.52 -11.43 -32.48
C LYS A 335 24.05 -11.03 -32.62
N VAL A 336 23.75 -9.77 -32.28
CA VAL A 336 22.45 -9.14 -32.50
C VAL A 336 22.21 -9.06 -34.02
N MET A 337 21.30 -9.88 -34.52
CA MET A 337 20.68 -9.70 -35.83
C MET A 337 19.28 -9.16 -35.56
N GLU A 338 19.04 -7.88 -35.86
CA GLU A 338 17.70 -7.30 -35.71
C GLU A 338 16.70 -8.08 -36.57
N PRO A 339 15.62 -8.60 -36.01
CA PRO A 339 14.56 -9.12 -36.84
C PRO A 339 13.68 -7.96 -37.29
N ALA A 340 13.55 -7.81 -38.61
CA ALA A 340 12.59 -6.90 -39.23
C ALA A 340 11.16 -7.43 -39.00
N TYR A 341 10.59 -7.16 -37.82
CA TYR A 341 9.18 -7.39 -37.54
C TYR A 341 8.40 -6.08 -37.75
N ASN A 342 7.54 -6.07 -38.75
CA ASN A 342 6.66 -4.96 -39.09
C ASN A 342 5.44 -4.96 -38.14
N LEU A 343 5.43 -4.06 -37.16
CA LEU A 343 4.47 -3.97 -36.04
C LEU A 343 3.08 -3.42 -36.41
N GLN A 344 2.80 -3.11 -37.68
CA GLN A 344 1.59 -2.36 -38.03
C GLN A 344 0.29 -3.16 -38.14
N ASN A 345 0.29 -4.50 -38.21
CA ASN A 345 -0.89 -5.27 -38.67
C ASN A 345 -1.23 -6.58 -37.93
N GLN A 346 -0.82 -6.77 -36.67
CA GLN A 346 -1.36 -7.86 -35.85
C GLN A 346 -2.23 -7.31 -34.71
N PRO A 347 -3.39 -7.92 -34.41
CA PRO A 347 -4.13 -7.54 -33.21
C PRO A 347 -3.23 -7.86 -32.02
N LEU A 348 -2.75 -6.82 -31.34
CA LEU A 348 -1.99 -6.96 -30.11
C LEU A 348 -2.90 -7.63 -29.08
N LEU A 349 -2.74 -8.95 -28.87
CA LEU A 349 -3.37 -9.61 -27.73
C LEU A 349 -2.79 -8.99 -26.47
N THR A 350 -3.65 -8.32 -25.70
CA THR A 350 -3.31 -7.88 -24.35
C THR A 350 -3.27 -9.10 -23.42
N LEU A 351 -2.59 -8.99 -22.28
CA LEU A 351 -2.65 -10.05 -21.25
C LEU A 351 -4.11 -10.36 -20.86
N TYR A 352 -4.99 -9.35 -20.90
CA TYR A 352 -6.42 -9.53 -20.69
C TYR A 352 -7.11 -10.40 -21.76
N ASP A 353 -6.69 -10.30 -23.02
CA ASP A 353 -7.17 -11.17 -24.11
C ASP A 353 -6.70 -12.61 -23.89
N LEU A 354 -5.48 -12.79 -23.38
CA LEU A 354 -4.93 -14.11 -23.06
C LEU A 354 -5.68 -14.79 -21.91
N PHE A 355 -6.09 -14.04 -20.90
CA PHE A 355 -6.92 -14.54 -19.79
C PHE A 355 -8.42 -14.56 -20.09
N GLY A 356 -8.83 -14.23 -21.33
CA GLY A 356 -10.22 -14.31 -21.78
C GLY A 356 -11.15 -13.26 -21.17
N PHE A 357 -10.63 -12.17 -20.60
CA PHE A 357 -11.48 -11.11 -20.05
C PHE A 357 -12.13 -10.29 -21.16
N SER A 358 -13.44 -10.14 -21.11
CA SER A 358 -14.20 -9.25 -22.00
C SER A 358 -13.83 -7.79 -21.78
N ALA A 359 -14.06 -6.93 -22.78
CA ALA A 359 -13.87 -5.48 -22.63
C ALA A 359 -14.75 -4.91 -21.51
N GLU A 360 -15.94 -5.46 -21.31
CA GLU A 360 -16.87 -5.08 -20.24
C GLU A 360 -16.26 -5.33 -18.86
N GLU A 361 -15.63 -6.49 -18.66
CA GLU A 361 -14.93 -6.82 -17.41
C GLU A 361 -13.70 -5.93 -17.16
N ARG A 362 -13.03 -5.45 -18.23
CA ARG A 362 -11.93 -4.49 -18.12
C ARG A 362 -12.40 -3.08 -17.74
N THR A 363 -13.67 -2.76 -17.94
CA THR A 363 -14.14 -1.38 -17.79
C THR A 363 -14.39 -1.07 -16.31
N GLN A 364 -13.60 -0.15 -15.75
CA GLN A 364 -13.75 0.36 -14.38
C GLN A 364 -14.93 1.33 -14.21
N VAL A 365 -15.78 1.47 -15.23
CA VAL A 365 -16.95 2.34 -15.24
C VAL A 365 -18.18 1.45 -15.06
N ASN A 366 -18.88 1.58 -13.93
CA ASN A 366 -20.17 0.92 -13.76
C ASN A 366 -21.06 1.24 -14.96
N PRO A 367 -21.63 0.23 -15.65
CA PRO A 367 -22.55 0.50 -16.75
C PRO A 367 -23.68 1.36 -16.19
N ARG A 368 -23.91 2.52 -16.82
CA ARG A 368 -25.07 3.36 -16.52
C ARG A 368 -26.27 2.43 -16.54
N ARG A 369 -26.93 2.24 -15.38
CA ARG A 369 -28.24 1.59 -15.33
C ARG A 369 -29.09 2.31 -16.37
N SER A 370 -29.38 1.61 -17.47
CA SER A 370 -30.29 2.08 -18.51
C SER A 370 -31.53 2.60 -17.80
N ASN A 371 -31.82 3.88 -17.99
CA ASN A 371 -33.06 4.49 -17.54
C ASN A 371 -34.19 3.69 -18.17
N ARG A 372 -34.79 2.78 -17.40
CA ARG A 372 -36.11 2.25 -17.69
C ARG A 372 -37.02 3.47 -17.79
N THR A 373 -37.36 3.81 -19.03
CA THR A 373 -38.36 4.80 -19.40
C THR A 373 -39.61 4.52 -18.57
N ARG A 374 -39.87 5.39 -17.59
CA ARG A 374 -41.17 5.41 -16.91
C ARG A 374 -42.19 5.79 -17.98
N HIS A 375 -43.03 4.82 -18.36
CA HIS A 375 -44.27 5.09 -19.08
C HIS A 375 -45.03 6.18 -18.31
N ARG A 376 -45.10 7.37 -18.89
CA ARG A 376 -45.96 8.45 -18.43
C ARG A 376 -47.39 8.05 -18.77
N THR A 377 -48.11 7.56 -17.79
CA THR A 377 -49.57 7.41 -17.83
C THR A 377 -50.17 8.81 -17.95
N GLU A 378 -50.86 9.07 -19.06
CA GLU A 378 -51.63 10.28 -19.30
C GLU A 378 -52.80 10.34 -18.30
N ILE A 379 -52.84 11.42 -17.52
CA ILE A 379 -53.98 11.76 -16.67
C ILE A 379 -54.96 12.57 -17.55
N PRO A 380 -56.23 12.17 -17.70
CA PRO A 380 -57.20 12.92 -18.49
C PRO A 380 -57.64 14.20 -17.76
N GLN A 381 -57.62 15.34 -18.47
CA GLN A 381 -58.20 16.60 -18.00
C GLN A 381 -59.73 16.50 -17.88
N PRO A 382 -60.36 17.08 -16.83
CA PRO A 382 -61.81 17.17 -16.75
C PRO A 382 -62.33 18.33 -17.61
N LYS A 383 -63.38 18.03 -18.38
CA LYS A 383 -64.22 18.99 -19.11
C LYS A 383 -65.04 19.84 -18.12
N GLN A 384 -65.05 21.16 -18.29
CA GLN A 384 -66.17 22.01 -17.86
C GLN A 384 -66.59 22.95 -19.01
N SER A 385 -67.90 23.03 -19.16
CA SER A 385 -68.70 23.65 -20.23
C SER A 385 -68.92 25.17 -20.00
N PRO A 386 -69.54 25.90 -20.97
CA PRO A 386 -69.27 27.32 -21.20
C PRO A 386 -70.38 28.33 -20.79
N GLN A 387 -70.01 29.61 -20.92
CA GLN A 387 -70.80 30.87 -21.06
C GLN A 387 -71.40 31.51 -19.78
N GLU A 388 -71.03 32.76 -19.47
CA GLU A 388 -71.75 33.98 -19.91
C GLU A 388 -71.02 35.30 -19.53
N THR A 389 -71.48 36.37 -20.16
CA THR A 389 -70.95 37.72 -20.47
C THR A 389 -70.93 38.83 -19.38
N LYS A 390 -70.25 39.96 -19.74
CA LYS A 390 -70.34 41.39 -19.28
C LYS A 390 -69.38 41.78 -18.14
N SER A 391 -68.75 42.96 -18.08
CA SER A 391 -68.81 44.24 -18.82
C SER A 391 -67.62 45.15 -18.43
N GLU A 392 -67.38 46.16 -19.27
CA GLU A 392 -66.38 47.23 -19.24
C GLU A 392 -66.26 48.06 -17.94
N THR A 393 -65.06 48.59 -17.65
CA THR A 393 -64.74 50.06 -17.62
C THR A 393 -63.28 50.33 -17.19
N PRO A 394 -62.60 51.36 -17.76
CA PRO A 394 -61.28 51.83 -17.32
C PRO A 394 -61.36 53.18 -16.55
N THR A 395 -60.42 53.45 -15.66
CA THR A 395 -60.09 54.78 -15.07
C THR A 395 -58.73 54.65 -14.38
N HIS A 396 -57.80 55.61 -14.39
CA HIS A 396 -57.61 56.85 -15.12
C HIS A 396 -56.10 57.18 -15.09
#